data_AF-A0A399ED27-F1
#
_entry.id   AF-A0A399ED27-F1
#
_cell.length_a   1.000
_cell.length_b   1.000
_cell.length_c   1.000
_cell.angle_alpha   90.00
_cell.angle_beta   90.00
_cell.angle_gamma   90.00
#
_symmetry.space_group_name_H-M   'P 1'
#
loop_
_entity.id
_entity.type
_entity.pdbx_description
1 polymer ?
#
loop_
_entity_poly.entity_id
_entity_poly.type
_entity_poly.pdbx_seq_one_letter_code
_entity_poly.pdbx_strand_id
1 'polypeptide(L)'
;MFYRPRQFTTNNTLTDAQGSWTINNAGSFQGWDVLLPPNGGKHGSVWQYDKATFINITLNRDARLAVVWRADPSKVPNWLKNNWSQQGTVRINNADRPVYTKNFLAGQTVQLGSVYDPGASQAQNLYTYLVLFGEKDGTPR
;
A
#
# COMPACT_ATOMS: atom_id res chain seq x y z
N MET A 1 -0.22 -6.20 -11.28
CA MET A 1 -0.52 -6.33 -9.84
C MET A 1 0.03 -7.67 -9.38
N PHE A 2 0.67 -7.73 -8.22
CA PHE A 2 1.29 -8.96 -7.70
C PHE A 2 0.89 -9.16 -6.25
N TYR A 3 0.45 -10.35 -5.88
CA TYR A 3 0.24 -10.74 -4.48
C TYR A 3 1.32 -11.73 -4.08
N ARG A 4 1.94 -11.52 -2.93
CA ARG A 4 3.02 -12.37 -2.41
C ARG A 4 2.74 -12.72 -0.95
N PRO A 5 2.28 -13.94 -0.66
CA PRO A 5 1.97 -14.36 0.69
C PRO A 5 3.24 -14.44 1.54
N ARG A 6 3.18 -14.00 2.80
CA ARG A 6 4.28 -14.05 3.78
C ARG A 6 5.59 -13.33 3.39
N GLN A 7 5.60 -12.51 2.33
CA GLN A 7 6.85 -11.98 1.77
C GLN A 7 7.24 -10.58 2.28
N PHE A 8 6.47 -9.96 3.17
CA PHE A 8 6.90 -8.69 3.79
C PHE A 8 7.88 -8.95 4.94
N THR A 9 9.14 -9.26 4.60
CA THR A 9 10.18 -9.67 5.56
C THR A 9 11.46 -8.86 5.39
N THR A 10 12.14 -8.59 6.50
CA THR A 10 13.42 -7.85 6.50
C THR A 10 14.47 -8.56 5.65
N ASN A 11 15.23 -7.78 4.89
CA ASN A 11 16.21 -8.17 3.86
C ASN A 11 15.63 -8.89 2.63
N ASN A 12 14.31 -9.02 2.51
CA ASN A 12 13.71 -9.55 1.30
C ASN A 12 13.70 -8.51 0.18
N THR A 13 13.92 -8.97 -1.06
CA THR A 13 13.84 -8.14 -2.26
C THR A 13 12.60 -8.51 -3.05
N LEU A 14 11.75 -7.53 -3.28
CA LEU A 14 10.53 -7.65 -4.07
C LEU A 14 10.71 -6.91 -5.39
N THR A 15 9.95 -7.32 -6.40
CA THR A 15 10.02 -6.74 -7.75
C THR A 15 8.61 -6.42 -8.23
N ASP A 16 8.45 -5.23 -8.77
CA ASP A 16 7.26 -4.78 -9.48
C ASP A 16 7.64 -4.23 -10.87
N ALA A 17 6.70 -3.58 -11.56
CA ALA A 17 6.90 -3.05 -12.90
C ALA A 17 7.95 -1.91 -12.98
N GLN A 18 8.36 -1.31 -11.85
CA GLN A 18 9.38 -0.25 -11.81
C GLN A 18 10.76 -0.78 -11.41
N GLY A 19 10.86 -2.06 -11.03
CA GLY A 19 12.12 -2.72 -10.69
C GLY A 19 12.09 -3.36 -9.30
N SER A 20 13.28 -3.70 -8.84
CA SER A 20 13.49 -4.37 -7.55
C SER A 20 13.72 -3.38 -6.42
N TRP A 21 13.24 -3.72 -5.24
CA TRP A 21 13.41 -2.96 -4.02
C TRP A 21 13.51 -3.88 -2.80
N THR A 22 14.31 -3.47 -1.83
CA THR A 22 14.63 -4.26 -0.64
C THR A 22 13.91 -3.68 0.58
N ILE A 23 13.30 -4.56 1.36
CA ILE A 23 12.74 -4.24 2.68
C ILE A 23 13.89 -4.28 3.67
N ASN A 24 14.48 -3.13 3.98
CA ASN A 24 15.58 -3.05 4.94
C ASN A 24 15.11 -3.23 6.39
N ASN A 25 13.84 -2.92 6.68
CA ASN A 25 13.23 -3.18 7.99
C ASN A 25 11.70 -3.30 7.83
N ALA A 26 11.14 -4.47 8.15
CA ALA A 26 9.70 -4.72 8.08
C ALA A 26 8.91 -4.28 9.33
N GLY A 27 9.59 -3.94 10.43
CA GLY A 27 8.97 -3.54 11.68
C GLY A 27 7.99 -4.59 12.23
N SER A 28 6.87 -4.14 12.79
CA SER A 28 5.80 -5.01 13.32
C SER A 28 5.02 -5.78 12.24
N PHE A 29 5.31 -5.55 10.96
CA PHE A 29 4.63 -6.18 9.82
C PHE A 29 5.42 -7.36 9.25
N GLN A 30 6.49 -7.80 9.93
CA GLN A 30 7.29 -8.96 9.55
C GLN A 30 6.40 -10.18 9.28
N GLY A 31 6.54 -10.78 8.09
CA GLY A 31 5.82 -11.99 7.70
C GLY A 31 4.39 -11.78 7.22
N TRP A 32 3.94 -10.53 7.07
CA TRP A 32 2.65 -10.23 6.47
C TRP A 32 2.65 -10.52 4.97
N ASP A 33 1.46 -10.77 4.42
CA ASP A 33 1.30 -10.84 2.97
C ASP A 33 1.43 -9.43 2.38
N VAL A 34 1.88 -9.34 1.13
CA VAL A 34 1.97 -8.07 0.40
C VAL A 34 1.27 -8.15 -0.94
N LEU A 35 0.38 -7.19 -1.18
CA LEU A 35 -0.15 -6.87 -2.50
C LEU A 35 0.60 -5.64 -3.01
N LEU A 36 1.13 -5.77 -4.22
CA LEU A 36 1.75 -4.72 -5.01
C LEU A 36 0.70 -4.29 -6.06
N PRO A 37 -0.02 -3.19 -5.84
CA PRO A 37 -0.88 -2.62 -6.86
C PRO A 37 -0.09 -2.34 -8.14
N PRO A 38 -0.76 -2.17 -9.30
CA PRO A 38 -0.10 -1.59 -10.46
C PRO A 38 0.60 -0.30 -10.03
N ASN A 39 1.88 -0.18 -10.38
CA ASN A 39 2.58 1.09 -10.24
C ASN A 39 1.94 2.12 -11.16
N GLY A 40 2.10 3.38 -10.78
CA GLY A 40 1.57 4.50 -11.53
C GLY A 40 2.07 4.49 -12.96
N GLY A 41 1.19 4.82 -13.89
CA GLY A 41 1.52 4.91 -15.31
C GLY A 41 0.34 5.38 -16.14
N LYS A 42 0.65 5.88 -17.33
CA LYS A 42 -0.32 6.34 -18.32
C LYS A 42 -0.89 5.11 -19.03
N HIS A 43 -2.21 4.93 -19.05
CA HIS A 43 -2.86 4.02 -20.00
C HIS A 43 -3.47 4.88 -21.12
N GLY A 44 -2.75 5.02 -22.24
CA GLY A 44 -3.14 5.90 -23.34
C GLY A 44 -2.95 7.39 -22.99
N SER A 45 -4.03 8.17 -22.90
CA SER A 45 -4.05 9.57 -22.43
C SER A 45 -4.42 9.71 -20.95
N VAL A 46 -4.86 8.64 -20.30
CA VAL A 46 -5.44 8.67 -18.95
C VAL A 46 -4.40 8.34 -17.91
N TRP A 47 -4.18 9.29 -17.01
CA TRP A 47 -3.40 9.10 -15.80
C TRP A 47 -4.26 8.40 -14.76
N GLN A 48 -3.79 7.28 -14.20
CA GLN A 48 -4.56 6.50 -13.21
C GLN A 48 -4.47 7.10 -11.78
N TYR A 49 -4.19 8.39 -11.67
CA TYR A 49 -3.58 9.02 -10.50
C TYR A 49 -4.54 9.72 -9.54
N ASP A 50 -5.74 10.06 -9.98
CA ASP A 50 -6.73 10.84 -9.22
C ASP A 50 -8.08 10.10 -9.07
N LYS A 51 -8.09 8.79 -9.37
CA LYS A 51 -9.28 7.96 -9.22
C LYS A 51 -9.64 7.85 -7.74
N ALA A 52 -10.89 8.19 -7.42
CA ALA A 52 -11.46 8.00 -6.08
C ALA A 52 -11.35 6.54 -5.61
N THR A 53 -11.45 5.59 -6.54
CA THR A 53 -11.18 4.17 -6.29
C THR A 53 -10.19 3.65 -7.33
N PHE A 54 -9.04 3.20 -6.86
CA PHE A 54 -7.97 2.59 -7.66
C PHE A 54 -7.95 1.07 -7.52
N ILE A 55 -8.25 0.55 -6.34
CA ILE A 55 -8.27 -0.89 -6.05
C ILE A 55 -9.50 -1.22 -5.20
N ASN A 56 -10.15 -2.33 -5.52
CA ASN A 56 -11.19 -2.94 -4.70
C ASN A 56 -10.67 -4.28 -4.17
N ILE A 57 -10.82 -4.49 -2.87
CA ILE A 57 -10.41 -5.73 -2.20
C ILE A 57 -11.60 -6.23 -1.38
N THR A 58 -12.14 -7.40 -1.72
CA THR A 58 -13.17 -8.04 -0.90
C THR A 58 -12.52 -9.05 0.03
N LEU A 59 -12.77 -8.92 1.32
CA LEU A 59 -12.18 -9.78 2.35
C LEU A 59 -13.09 -10.96 2.64
N ASN A 60 -12.53 -12.16 2.72
CA ASN A 60 -13.27 -13.36 3.12
C ASN A 60 -13.16 -13.68 4.62
N ARG A 61 -12.42 -12.87 5.37
CA ARG A 61 -12.24 -12.98 6.82
C ARG A 61 -11.99 -11.59 7.42
N ASP A 62 -12.14 -11.48 8.73
CA ASP A 62 -11.67 -10.32 9.48
C ASP A 62 -10.16 -10.15 9.25
N ALA A 63 -9.72 -8.94 8.94
CA ALA A 63 -8.32 -8.67 8.65
C ALA A 63 -7.90 -7.29 9.11
N ARG A 64 -6.61 -7.16 9.42
CA ARG A 64 -5.95 -5.86 9.54
C ARG A 64 -5.20 -5.60 8.25
N LEU A 65 -5.51 -4.49 7.61
CA LEU A 65 -4.75 -4.02 6.46
C LEU A 65 -3.77 -2.94 6.89
N ALA A 66 -2.62 -2.90 6.22
CA ALA A 66 -1.66 -1.82 6.34
C ALA A 66 -1.32 -1.26 4.96
N VAL A 67 -1.31 0.06 4.81
CA VAL A 67 -0.87 0.76 3.59
C VAL A 67 0.51 1.31 3.85
N VAL A 68 1.52 0.78 3.15
CA VAL A 68 2.89 1.33 3.18
C VAL A 68 2.99 2.40 2.10
N TRP A 69 3.14 3.66 2.51
CA TRP A 69 3.19 4.78 1.57
C TRP A 69 4.59 4.94 0.96
N ARG A 70 4.76 4.49 -0.29
CA ARG A 70 6.02 4.60 -1.05
C ARG A 70 6.10 5.84 -1.94
N ALA A 71 4.97 6.47 -2.20
CA ALA A 71 4.88 7.73 -2.92
C ALA A 71 5.49 8.88 -2.10
N ASP A 72 5.44 10.11 -2.65
CA ASP A 72 5.92 11.32 -1.96
C ASP A 72 5.30 11.43 -0.54
N PRO A 73 6.12 11.38 0.53
CA PRO A 73 5.62 11.39 1.91
C PRO A 73 4.96 12.72 2.30
N SER A 74 5.22 13.82 1.57
CA SER A 74 4.54 15.09 1.78
C SER A 74 3.15 15.18 1.14
N LYS A 75 2.79 14.19 0.30
CA LYS A 75 1.56 14.17 -0.51
C LYS A 75 0.70 12.93 -0.21
N VAL A 76 0.38 12.71 1.05
CA VAL A 76 -0.54 11.64 1.47
C VAL A 76 -1.99 12.05 1.15
N PRO A 77 -2.75 11.28 0.36
CA PRO A 77 -4.10 11.64 -0.06
C PRO A 77 -5.10 11.57 1.10
N ASN A 78 -6.18 12.34 0.98
CA ASN A 78 -7.20 12.47 2.01
C ASN A 78 -7.87 11.14 2.37
N TRP A 79 -8.06 10.25 1.39
CA TRP A 79 -8.66 8.93 1.65
C TRP A 79 -7.83 8.13 2.67
N LEU A 80 -6.51 8.28 2.65
CA LEU A 80 -5.60 7.59 3.55
C LEU A 80 -5.46 8.36 4.86
N LYS A 81 -5.14 9.66 4.77
CA LYS A 81 -4.89 10.55 5.92
C LYS A 81 -6.09 10.65 6.87
N ASN A 82 -7.31 10.69 6.35
CA ASN A 82 -8.50 10.98 7.15
C ASN A 82 -9.22 9.72 7.64
N ASN A 83 -8.97 8.56 7.03
CA ASN A 83 -9.76 7.34 7.32
C ASN A 83 -8.94 6.17 7.88
N TRP A 84 -7.61 6.32 7.97
CA TRP A 84 -6.69 5.31 8.47
C TRP A 84 -5.80 5.88 9.57
N SER A 85 -5.35 5.01 10.48
CA SER A 85 -4.47 5.41 11.58
C SER A 85 -3.01 5.21 11.18
N GLN A 86 -2.20 6.27 11.22
CA GLN A 86 -0.76 6.12 11.04
C GLN A 86 -0.15 5.30 12.18
N GLN A 87 0.67 4.32 11.86
CA GLN A 87 1.30 3.41 12.81
C GLN A 87 2.73 3.09 12.38
N GLY A 88 3.67 3.87 12.89
CA GLY A 88 5.10 3.64 12.70
C GLY A 88 5.57 3.81 11.25
N THR A 89 6.76 3.31 11.01
CA THR A 89 7.45 3.34 9.71
C THR A 89 8.08 1.98 9.42
N VAL A 90 8.27 1.72 8.13
CA VAL A 90 9.11 0.61 7.62
C VAL A 90 10.20 1.20 6.74
N ARG A 91 11.31 0.49 6.54
CA ARG A 91 12.42 0.97 5.72
C ARG A 91 12.51 0.18 4.42
N ILE A 92 12.37 0.87 3.29
CA ILE A 92 12.43 0.28 1.94
C ILE A 92 13.42 1.08 1.10
N ASN A 93 14.39 0.42 0.48
CA ASN A 93 15.52 1.06 -0.24
C ASN A 93 16.17 2.18 0.58
N ASN A 94 16.43 1.91 1.85
CA ASN A 94 17.00 2.81 2.85
C ASN A 94 16.20 4.10 3.12
N ALA A 95 14.96 4.18 2.64
CA ALA A 95 14.04 5.28 2.92
C ALA A 95 12.94 4.84 3.88
N ASP A 96 12.66 5.67 4.89
CA ASP A 96 11.56 5.43 5.83
C ASP A 96 10.23 5.74 5.16
N ARG A 97 9.29 4.80 5.28
CA ARG A 97 7.96 4.84 4.68
C ARG A 97 6.91 4.79 5.78
N PRO A 98 6.01 5.78 5.88
CA PRO A 98 4.95 5.72 6.88
C PRO A 98 3.97 4.61 6.54
N VAL A 99 3.45 3.97 7.58
CA VAL A 99 2.46 2.91 7.44
C VAL A 99 1.16 3.35 8.09
N TYR A 100 0.04 3.06 7.44
CA TYR A 100 -1.31 3.39 7.92
C TYR A 100 -2.11 2.10 8.05
N THR A 101 -2.81 1.89 9.16
CA THR A 101 -3.56 0.65 9.40
C THR A 101 -5.04 0.88 9.64
N LYS A 102 -5.82 -0.15 9.30
CA LYS A 102 -7.27 -0.21 9.57
C LYS A 102 -7.74 -1.66 9.63
N ASN A 103 -8.66 -1.92 10.55
CA ASN A 103 -9.33 -3.22 10.66
C ASN A 103 -10.58 -3.25 9.81
N PHE A 104 -10.84 -4.40 9.20
CA PHE A 104 -12.00 -4.66 8.38
C PHE A 104 -12.60 -6.02 8.75
N LEU A 105 -13.91 -6.14 8.54
CA LEU A 105 -14.65 -7.37 8.78
C LEU A 105 -14.70 -8.24 7.53
N ALA A 106 -14.92 -9.54 7.74
CA ALA A 106 -15.26 -10.45 6.65
C ALA A 106 -16.45 -9.92 5.82
N GLY A 107 -16.40 -10.10 4.50
CA GLY A 107 -17.42 -9.67 3.55
C GLY A 107 -17.34 -8.19 3.15
N GLN A 108 -16.52 -7.37 3.81
CA GLN A 108 -16.36 -5.97 3.42
C GLN A 108 -15.54 -5.83 2.13
N THR A 109 -16.00 -4.93 1.25
CA THR A 109 -15.21 -4.43 0.12
C THR A 109 -14.46 -3.17 0.54
N VAL A 110 -13.15 -3.27 0.60
CA VAL A 110 -12.24 -2.15 0.85
C VAL A 110 -11.93 -1.45 -0.46
N GLN A 111 -12.31 -0.18 -0.54
CA GLN A 111 -12.01 0.69 -1.68
C GLN A 111 -10.81 1.56 -1.33
N LEU A 112 -9.70 1.38 -2.06
CA LEU A 112 -8.49 2.16 -1.87
C LEU A 112 -8.37 3.18 -3.01
N GLY A 113 -8.14 4.44 -2.68
CA GLY A 113 -7.98 5.51 -3.66
C GLY A 113 -6.62 5.49 -4.35
N SER A 114 -6.46 6.35 -5.36
CA SER A 114 -5.18 6.52 -6.04
C SER A 114 -4.19 7.35 -5.21
N VAL A 115 -2.99 7.60 -5.76
CA VAL A 115 -1.91 8.29 -5.03
C VAL A 115 -2.09 9.79 -4.92
N TYR A 116 -2.99 10.39 -5.71
CA TYR A 116 -3.41 11.77 -5.58
C TYR A 116 -4.91 11.86 -5.30
N ASP A 117 -5.30 12.93 -4.64
CA ASP A 117 -6.72 13.26 -4.49
C ASP A 117 -7.34 13.62 -5.85
N PRO A 118 -8.64 13.36 -6.05
CA PRO A 118 -9.37 13.78 -7.25
C PRO A 118 -9.14 15.26 -7.58
N GLY A 119 -8.71 15.55 -8.81
CA GLY A 119 -8.46 16.92 -9.28
C GLY A 119 -7.13 17.56 -8.83
N ALA A 120 -6.29 16.86 -8.07
CA ALA A 120 -4.97 17.37 -7.69
C ALA A 120 -4.00 17.39 -8.90
N SER A 121 -3.09 18.37 -8.91
CA SER A 121 -2.01 18.42 -9.91
C SER A 121 -1.08 17.21 -9.76
N GLN A 122 -0.86 16.52 -10.87
CA GLN A 122 -0.16 15.24 -10.90
C GLN A 122 1.30 15.46 -11.32
N ALA A 123 2.23 15.17 -10.42
CA ALA A 123 3.61 14.90 -10.83
C ALA A 123 3.69 13.46 -11.37
N GLN A 124 4.67 13.17 -12.23
CA GLN A 124 4.98 11.78 -12.57
C GLN A 124 5.45 11.05 -11.30
N ASN A 125 4.56 10.27 -10.69
CA ASN A 125 4.91 9.40 -9.59
C ASN A 125 4.74 7.94 -10.01
N LEU A 126 5.86 7.29 -10.25
CA LEU A 126 5.88 5.92 -10.74
C LEU A 126 5.58 4.90 -9.63
N TYR A 127 5.65 5.27 -8.35
CA TYR A 127 5.46 4.35 -7.23
C TYR A 127 4.10 4.52 -6.57
N THR A 128 3.34 3.42 -6.51
CA THR A 128 2.13 3.33 -5.67
C THR A 128 2.46 2.80 -4.28
N TYR A 129 1.49 2.90 -3.36
CA TYR A 129 1.58 2.27 -2.06
C TYR A 129 1.60 0.73 -2.15
N LEU A 130 2.01 0.07 -1.07
CA LEU A 130 1.80 -1.36 -0.87
C LEU A 130 0.58 -1.58 0.02
N VAL A 131 -0.09 -2.72 -0.11
CA VAL A 131 -1.10 -3.16 0.85
C VAL A 131 -0.59 -4.43 1.52
N LEU A 132 -0.52 -4.43 2.85
CA LEU A 132 -0.15 -5.58 3.66
C LEU A 132 -1.39 -6.18 4.32
N PHE A 133 -1.39 -7.50 4.48
CA PHE A 133 -2.47 -8.25 5.10
C PHE A 133 -1.97 -9.04 6.30
N GLY A 134 -2.62 -8.84 7.43
CA GLY A 134 -2.47 -9.62 8.65
C GLY A 134 -3.84 -10.00 9.19
N GLU A 135 -3.84 -10.89 10.18
CA GLU A 135 -5.03 -11.15 10.98
C GLU A 135 -5.43 -9.88 11.76
N LYS A 136 -6.68 -9.81 12.23
CA LYS A 136 -7.25 -8.60 12.87
C LYS A 136 -6.45 -8.12 14.09
N ASP A 137 -5.82 -9.03 14.81
CA ASP A 137 -4.95 -8.75 15.96
C ASP A 137 -3.54 -8.25 15.55
N GLY A 138 -3.24 -8.25 14.26
CA GLY A 138 -1.95 -7.87 13.70
C GLY A 138 -0.94 -9.00 13.63
N THR A 139 -1.35 -10.24 13.92
CA THR A 139 -0.50 -11.40 13.67
C THR A 139 -0.40 -11.67 12.16
N PRO A 140 0.71 -12.27 11.72
CA PRO A 140 0.85 -12.62 10.31
C PRO A 140 -0.25 -13.62 9.86
N ARG A 141 -0.90 -13.35 8.71
CA ARG A 141 -1.95 -14.18 8.07
C ARG A 141 -1.50 -15.52 7.49
#